data_AF-A0A923IB73-F1
#
_entry.id   AF-A0A923IB73-F1
#
_cell.length_a   1.000
_cell.length_b   1.000
_cell.length_c   1.000
_cell.angle_alpha   90.00
_cell.angle_beta   90.00
_cell.angle_gamma   90.00
#
_symmetry.space_group_name_H-M   'P 1'
#
loop_
_entity.id
_entity.type
_entity.pdbx_description
1 polymer ?
#
loop_
_entity_poly.entity_id
_entity_poly.type
_entity_poly.pdbx_seq_one_letter_code
_entity_poly.pdbx_strand_id
1 'polypeptide(L)'
;MSGAPKKLKSVLREHANRAWEAEMGAALGALAARFDDWRAGAMSAADLDAAVHEYHDGIAREIWKRYSTNDPVIPLAHAVVAGVLPEDSLPPEVVERIASMVQLLREEARGE
;
A
#
# COMPACT_ATOMS: atom_id res chain seq x y z
N MET A 1 -8.91 27.76 -1.20
CA MET A 1 -8.66 27.73 -2.67
C MET A 1 -7.25 27.19 -2.84
N SER A 2 -6.94 26.16 -3.61
CA SER A 2 -7.53 25.69 -4.86
C SER A 2 -7.66 24.16 -4.89
N GLY A 3 -8.79 23.66 -5.40
CA GLY A 3 -8.88 22.26 -5.79
C GLY A 3 -7.80 21.97 -6.84
N ALA A 4 -7.02 20.91 -6.62
CA ALA A 4 -6.06 20.45 -7.61
C ALA A 4 -6.74 20.33 -8.98
N PRO A 5 -6.07 20.72 -10.09
CA PRO A 5 -6.61 20.57 -11.43
C PRO A 5 -7.16 19.15 -11.62
N LYS A 6 -8.31 19.01 -12.30
CA LYS A 6 -8.97 17.70 -12.50
C LYS A 6 -8.00 16.64 -13.03
N LYS A 7 -7.04 17.05 -13.88
CA LYS A 7 -5.95 16.22 -14.38
C LYS A 7 -5.03 15.70 -13.26
N LEU A 8 -4.53 16.59 -12.38
CA LEU A 8 -3.68 16.19 -11.26
C LEU A 8 -4.39 15.22 -10.30
N LYS A 9 -5.67 15.44 -10.01
CA LYS A 9 -6.45 14.48 -9.20
C LYS A 9 -6.57 13.11 -9.86
N SER A 10 -6.69 13.06 -11.18
CA SER A 10 -6.74 11.80 -11.94
C SER A 10 -5.39 11.07 -11.85
N VAL A 11 -4.29 11.79 -12.08
CA VAL A 11 -2.93 11.24 -12.02
C VAL A 11 -2.63 10.70 -10.62
N LEU A 12 -2.94 11.45 -9.56
CA LEU A 12 -2.76 10.97 -8.19
C LEU A 12 -3.52 9.67 -7.92
N ARG A 13 -4.76 9.53 -8.41
CA ARG A 13 -5.55 8.31 -8.25
C ARG A 13 -4.98 7.14 -9.03
N GLU A 14 -4.48 7.39 -10.24
CA GLU A 14 -3.81 6.36 -11.03
C GLU A 14 -2.60 5.78 -10.28
N HIS A 15 -1.75 6.65 -9.72
CA HIS A 15 -0.60 6.21 -8.94
C HIS A 15 -0.99 5.58 -7.59
N ALA A 16 -2.04 6.07 -6.94
CA ALA A 16 -2.58 5.42 -5.74
C ALA A 16 -3.11 4.01 -6.04
N ASN A 17 -3.76 3.80 -7.19
CA ASN A 17 -4.20 2.47 -7.63
C ASN A 17 -3.00 1.57 -7.93
N ARG A 18 -1.94 2.08 -8.57
CA ARG A 18 -0.70 1.32 -8.78
C ARG A 18 -0.05 0.88 -7.47
N ALA A 19 -0.03 1.77 -6.48
CA ALA A 19 0.48 1.45 -5.15
C ALA A 19 -0.40 0.41 -4.44
N TRP A 20 -1.74 0.53 -4.53
CA TRP A 20 -2.68 -0.47 -4.01
C TRP A 20 -2.44 -1.85 -4.62
N GLU A 21 -2.33 -1.95 -5.95
CA GLU A 21 -2.03 -3.20 -6.66
C GLU A 21 -0.71 -3.82 -6.19
N ALA A 22 0.33 -3.00 -6.01
CA ALA A 22 1.63 -3.48 -5.53
C ALA A 22 1.57 -4.02 -4.10
N GLU A 23 0.92 -3.31 -3.17
CA GLU A 23 0.77 -3.76 -1.78
C GLU A 23 -0.10 -5.01 -1.68
N MET A 24 -1.23 -5.02 -2.39
CA MET A 24 -2.15 -6.16 -2.41
C MET A 24 -1.46 -7.39 -3.03
N GLY A 25 -0.72 -7.20 -4.13
CA GLY A 25 0.07 -8.25 -4.77
C GLY A 25 1.14 -8.83 -3.85
N ALA A 26 1.85 -7.99 -3.09
CA ALA A 26 2.83 -8.46 -2.09
C ALA A 26 2.17 -9.26 -0.96
N ALA A 27 1.04 -8.77 -0.43
CA ALA A 27 0.28 -9.46 0.62
C ALA A 27 -0.26 -10.82 0.14
N LEU A 28 -0.83 -10.86 -1.07
CA LEU A 28 -1.29 -12.11 -1.69
C LEU A 28 -0.14 -13.07 -1.99
N GLY A 29 1.03 -12.56 -2.41
CA GLY A 29 2.24 -13.36 -2.60
C GLY A 29 2.70 -14.02 -1.30
N ALA A 30 2.67 -13.28 -0.18
CA ALA A 30 2.97 -13.82 1.13
C ALA A 30 1.96 -14.89 1.56
N LEU A 31 0.66 -14.69 1.32
CA LEU A 31 -0.36 -15.71 1.58
C LEU A 31 -0.15 -16.96 0.70
N ALA A 32 0.16 -16.78 -0.59
CA ALA A 32 0.41 -17.87 -1.53
C ALA A 32 1.57 -18.77 -1.06
N ALA A 33 2.64 -18.18 -0.52
CA ALA A 33 3.73 -18.95 0.07
C ALA A 33 3.27 -19.86 1.23
N ARG A 34 2.28 -19.43 2.03
CA ARG A 34 1.70 -20.28 3.09
C ARG A 34 0.92 -21.48 2.53
N PHE A 35 0.26 -21.31 1.38
CA PHE A 35 -0.34 -22.44 0.66
C PHE A 35 0.73 -23.42 0.15
N ASP A 36 1.89 -22.93 -0.26
CA ASP A 36 3.02 -23.77 -0.68
C ASP A 36 3.56 -24.58 0.50
N ASP A 37 3.77 -23.94 1.65
CA ASP A 37 4.23 -24.60 2.89
C ASP A 37 3.26 -25.70 3.34
N TRP A 38 1.95 -25.43 3.28
CA TRP A 38 0.92 -26.43 3.59
C TRP A 38 0.96 -27.62 2.61
N ARG A 39 1.06 -27.36 1.30
CA ARG A 39 1.18 -28.42 0.30
C ARG A 39 2.45 -29.27 0.48
N ALA A 40 3.53 -28.66 0.98
CA ALA A 40 4.77 -29.34 1.32
C ALA A 40 4.71 -30.11 2.65
N GLY A 41 3.62 -30.01 3.41
CA GLY A 41 3.48 -30.62 4.73
C GLY A 41 4.27 -29.90 5.84
N ALA A 42 4.81 -28.71 5.57
CA ALA A 42 5.52 -27.88 6.55
C ALA A 42 4.57 -27.11 7.48
N MET A 43 3.27 -27.09 7.15
CA MET A 43 2.23 -26.38 7.85
C MET A 43 0.96 -27.23 7.94
N SER A 44 0.21 -27.17 9.04
CA SER A 44 -1.07 -27.87 9.17
C SER A 44 -2.20 -27.11 8.47
N ALA A 45 -3.34 -27.77 8.25
CA ALA A 45 -4.52 -27.10 7.71
C ALA A 45 -5.05 -25.99 8.66
N ALA A 46 -4.92 -26.17 9.98
CA ALA A 46 -5.34 -25.18 10.97
C ALA A 46 -4.45 -23.93 10.94
N ASP A 47 -3.14 -24.11 10.75
CA ASP A 47 -2.19 -23.00 10.60
C ASP A 47 -2.46 -22.20 9.32
N LEU A 48 -2.76 -22.89 8.21
CA LEU A 48 -3.13 -22.23 6.95
C LEU A 48 -4.45 -21.46 7.10
N ASP A 49 -5.46 -22.05 7.73
CA ASP A 49 -6.74 -21.40 8.00
C ASP A 49 -6.57 -20.13 8.84
N ALA A 50 -5.71 -20.18 9.86
CA ALA A 50 -5.36 -18.99 10.65
C ALA A 50 -4.65 -17.91 9.81
N ALA A 51 -3.73 -18.29 8.92
CA ALA A 51 -3.05 -17.35 8.03
C ALA A 51 -4.01 -16.70 7.01
N VAL A 52 -5.01 -17.44 6.52
CA VAL A 52 -6.06 -16.90 5.65
C VAL A 52 -6.92 -15.88 6.42
N HIS A 53 -7.31 -16.18 7.66
CA HIS A 53 -8.03 -15.23 8.51
C HIS A 53 -7.21 -13.97 8.81
N GLU A 54 -5.93 -14.11 9.16
CA GLU A 54 -5.02 -12.98 9.40
C GLU A 54 -4.90 -12.07 8.16
N TYR A 55 -4.75 -12.68 6.98
CA TYR A 55 -4.74 -11.94 5.72
C TYR A 55 -6.06 -11.19 5.50
N HIS A 56 -7.20 -11.88 5.61
CA HIS A 56 -8.49 -11.31 5.26
C HIS A 56 -8.92 -10.21 6.26
N ASP A 57 -8.85 -10.49 7.55
CA ASP A 57 -9.38 -9.61 8.59
C ASP A 57 -8.39 -8.52 8.99
N GLY A 58 -7.10 -8.77 8.83
CA GLY A 58 -6.01 -7.84 9.13
C GLY A 58 -5.46 -7.18 7.88
N ILE A 59 -4.57 -7.88 7.16
CA ILE A 59 -3.71 -7.27 6.14
C ILE A 59 -4.51 -6.62 5.00
N ALA A 60 -5.40 -7.39 4.36
CA ALA A 60 -6.22 -6.90 3.25
C ALA A 60 -7.14 -5.77 3.69
N ARG A 61 -7.67 -5.85 4.93
CA ARG A 61 -8.52 -4.81 5.51
C ARG A 61 -7.76 -3.50 5.72
N GLU A 62 -6.53 -3.54 6.24
CA GLU A 62 -5.72 -2.34 6.44
C GLU A 62 -5.30 -1.71 5.11
N ILE A 63 -4.93 -2.54 4.12
CA ILE A 63 -4.68 -2.04 2.75
C ILE A 63 -5.95 -1.38 2.20
N TRP A 64 -7.11 -2.02 2.31
CA TRP A 64 -8.37 -1.44 1.84
C TRP A 64 -8.66 -0.09 2.51
N LYS A 65 -8.59 0.00 3.84
CA LYS A 65 -8.83 1.24 4.59
C LYS A 65 -7.91 2.37 4.14
N ARG A 66 -6.64 2.06 3.86
CA ARG A 66 -5.66 3.04 3.40
C ARG A 66 -6.08 3.62 2.06
N TYR A 67 -6.45 2.79 1.09
CA TYR A 67 -6.71 3.22 -0.29
C TYR A 67 -8.17 3.60 -0.57
N SER A 68 -9.12 3.24 0.29
CA SER A 68 -10.55 3.57 0.14
C SER A 68 -10.91 5.02 0.48
N THR A 69 -9.96 5.95 0.36
CA THR A 69 -10.11 7.37 0.70
C THR A 69 -10.40 8.24 -0.52
N ASN A 70 -11.04 9.38 -0.29
CA ASN A 70 -11.26 10.39 -1.33
C ASN A 70 -10.01 11.20 -1.67
N ASP A 71 -9.01 11.23 -0.77
CA ASP A 71 -7.75 11.95 -0.96
C ASP A 71 -6.57 10.98 -1.17
N PRO A 72 -6.06 10.84 -2.40
CA PRO A 72 -4.97 9.93 -2.72
C PRO A 72 -3.59 10.39 -2.23
N VAL A 73 -3.46 11.59 -1.64
CA VAL A 73 -2.16 12.12 -1.19
C VAL A 73 -1.55 11.27 -0.07
N ILE A 74 -2.33 10.95 0.96
CA ILE A 74 -1.83 10.20 2.12
C ILE A 74 -1.42 8.76 1.73
N PRO A 75 -2.27 7.98 1.03
CA PRO A 75 -1.90 6.62 0.63
C PRO A 75 -0.67 6.58 -0.27
N LEU A 76 -0.55 7.54 -1.19
CA LEU A 76 0.59 7.60 -2.10
C LEU A 76 1.89 7.97 -1.37
N ALA A 77 1.84 8.91 -0.42
CA ALA A 77 2.98 9.24 0.42
C ALA A 77 3.43 8.03 1.25
N HIS A 78 2.49 7.30 1.85
CA HIS A 78 2.78 6.06 2.57
C HIS A 78 3.46 5.03 1.67
N ALA A 79 2.94 4.81 0.46
CA ALA A 79 3.52 3.86 -0.50
C ALA A 79 4.98 4.19 -0.87
N VAL A 80 5.30 5.49 -1.00
CA VAL A 80 6.68 5.94 -1.25
C VAL A 80 7.58 5.69 -0.05
N VAL A 81 7.12 6.02 1.16
CA VAL A 81 7.92 5.81 2.39
C VAL A 81 8.13 4.33 2.68
N ALA A 82 7.11 3.50 2.45
CA ALA A 82 7.17 2.05 2.61
C ALA A 82 7.99 1.35 1.49
N GLY A 83 8.47 2.09 0.48
CA GLY A 83 9.24 1.54 -0.64
C GLY A 83 8.42 0.69 -1.61
N VAL A 84 7.09 0.68 -1.47
CA VAL A 84 6.15 -0.01 -2.37
C VAL A 84 6.20 0.62 -3.76
N LEU A 85 6.26 1.94 -3.82
CA LEU A 85 6.34 2.69 -5.06
C LEU A 85 7.60 3.57 -5.06
N PRO A 86 8.54 3.38 -6.00
CA PRO A 86 9.71 4.22 -6.10
C PRO A 86 9.32 5.68 -6.41
N GLU A 87 9.89 6.63 -5.68
CA GLU A 87 9.60 8.07 -5.85
C GLU A 87 9.99 8.56 -7.26
N ASP A 88 11.03 8.00 -7.85
CA ASP A 88 11.50 8.28 -9.22
C ASP A 88 10.56 7.74 -10.33
N SER A 89 9.62 6.86 -9.97
CA SER A 89 8.59 6.35 -10.89
C SER A 89 7.36 7.27 -11.00
N LEU A 90 7.36 8.39 -10.26
CA LEU A 90 6.27 9.35 -10.19
C LEU A 90 6.56 10.62 -11.03
N PRO A 91 5.54 11.21 -11.66
CA PRO A 91 5.65 12.53 -12.28
C PRO A 91 6.06 13.61 -11.26
N PRO A 92 6.85 14.63 -11.65
CA PRO A 92 7.30 15.69 -10.73
C PRO A 92 6.16 16.39 -9.99
N GLU A 93 5.03 16.63 -10.66
CA GLU A 93 3.85 17.26 -10.06
C GLU A 93 3.18 16.40 -8.98
N VAL A 94 3.34 15.08 -9.06
CA VAL A 94 2.86 14.14 -8.04
C VAL A 94 3.79 14.17 -6.84
N VAL A 95 5.10 14.12 -7.09
CA VAL A 95 6.14 14.20 -6.06
C VAL A 95 5.99 15.49 -5.25
N GLU A 96 5.88 16.64 -5.93
CA GLU A 96 5.65 17.93 -5.30
C GLU A 96 4.39 17.92 -4.42
N ARG A 97 3.31 17.29 -4.90
CA ARG A 97 2.03 17.23 -4.20
C ARG A 97 2.07 16.39 -2.92
N ILE A 98 2.86 15.32 -2.88
CA ILE A 98 2.96 14.43 -1.72
C ILE A 98 4.13 14.76 -0.80
N ALA A 99 5.06 15.64 -1.23
CA ALA A 99 6.33 15.92 -0.55
C ALA A 99 6.18 16.20 0.94
N SER A 100 5.27 17.08 1.35
CA SER A 100 5.07 17.41 2.77
C SER A 100 4.60 16.22 3.59
N MET A 101 3.73 15.37 3.02
CA MET A 101 3.26 14.17 3.70
C MET A 101 4.35 13.09 3.77
N VAL A 102 5.14 12.94 2.70
CA VAL A 102 6.30 12.03 2.68
C VAL A 102 7.33 12.44 3.74
N GLN A 103 7.62 13.74 3.88
CA GLN A 103 8.52 14.25 4.92
C GLN A 103 7.99 13.93 6.32
N LEU A 104 6.72 14.24 6.59
CA LEU A 104 6.08 13.94 7.87
C LEU A 104 6.18 12.45 8.23
N LEU A 105 5.78 11.56 7.32
CA LEU A 105 5.82 10.11 7.54
C LEU A 105 7.25 9.57 7.73
N ARG A 106 8.24 10.15 7.05
CA ARG A 106 9.67 9.80 7.25
C ARG A 106 10.19 10.25 8.61
N GLU A 107 9.72 11.38 9.13
CA GLU A 107 10.09 11.88 10.44
C GLU A 107 9.46 11.03 11.55
N GLU A 108 8.18 10.68 11.42
CA GLU A 108 7.49 9.76 12.32
C GLU A 108 8.22 8.42 12.41
N ALA A 109 8.59 7.81 11.27
CA ALA A 109 9.32 6.54 11.22
C ALA A 109 10.75 6.60 11.81
N ARG A 110 11.31 7.79 12.07
CA ARG A 110 12.62 7.98 12.72
C ARG A 110 12.51 8.25 14.23
N GLY A 111 11.32 8.61 14.69
CA GLY A 111 11.03 8.94 16.09
C GLY A 111 10.57 7.74 16.94
N GLU A 112 10.36 6.59 16.31
CA GLU A 112 10.07 5.29 16.91
C GLU A 112 11.36 4.46 17.10
#